data_AF-A0A920T250-F1
#
_entry.id   AF-A0A920T250-F1
#
_cell.length_a   1.000
_cell.length_b   1.000
_cell.length_c   1.000
_cell.angle_alpha   90.00
_cell.angle_beta   90.00
_cell.angle_gamma   90.00
#
_symmetry.space_group_name_H-M   'P 1'
#
loop_
_entity.id
_entity.type
_entity.pdbx_description
1 polymer ?
#
loop_
_entity_poly.entity_id
_entity_poly.type
_entity_poly.pdbx_seq_one_letter_code
_entity_poly.pdbx_strand_id
1 'polypeptide(L)'
;MYNVYSDSIFPDLRLGMKYLLNDDRYLNFSLGNYHQFIATFQDDYNPTILDQWIAVDNSIAPAKSSQIVLGYEEYLNNLYKFQVEGYYKDIKNLFTFEESRATTDEAVSDSVLSDIVTPSNGYAYGLELFAQKMSGRLSGWLAYTFSVSRKSMNSIFYDKSEEYYNSWDRTHSFSALGNYIFNNKWDMNWKLSLQSGQAYTPIIGYYNQILPESPDEVFRTIPGTRNSARYSPYSRLDLGFVYHTKIFGSKMDIYVQIINVFNRKNTFRKSYSVGSTYNGIDDDGDWDEEKHDSNGNGEPDVGEVNVDEADEGRLQVNDISLFPIIPTIGFSWEF
;
A
#
# COMPACT_ATOMS: atom_id res chain seq x y z
N MET A 1 28.00 15.44 1.19
CA MET A 1 27.49 16.80 0.95
C MET A 1 26.18 16.92 1.72
N TYR A 2 26.25 17.15 3.04
CA TYR A 2 25.07 17.24 3.93
C TYR A 2 25.29 18.44 4.84
N ASN A 3 25.14 19.64 4.30
CA ASN A 3 25.27 20.87 5.07
C ASN A 3 24.30 21.95 4.59
N VAL A 4 23.12 21.52 4.14
CA VAL A 4 22.08 22.41 3.61
C VAL A 4 21.59 23.36 4.72
N TYR A 5 21.46 22.87 5.95
CA TYR A 5 20.97 23.60 7.12
C TYR A 5 22.03 23.75 8.24
N SER A 6 23.27 24.12 7.92
CA SER A 6 24.37 24.21 8.91
C SER A 6 24.09 25.15 10.08
N ASP A 7 23.31 26.21 9.83
CA ASP A 7 23.12 27.32 10.77
C ASP A 7 21.72 27.31 11.42
N SER A 8 20.88 26.31 11.10
CA SER A 8 19.52 26.19 11.62
C SER A 8 19.43 25.15 12.73
N ILE A 9 18.76 25.49 13.84
CA ILE A 9 18.54 24.57 14.96
C ILE A 9 17.13 23.97 14.85
N PHE A 10 17.05 22.64 14.83
CA PHE A 10 15.79 21.88 14.81
C PHE A 10 15.66 21.05 16.09
N PRO A 11 15.04 21.58 17.16
CA PRO A 11 14.91 20.85 18.41
C PRO A 11 13.87 19.74 18.28
N ASP A 12 14.26 18.51 18.59
CA ASP A 12 13.38 17.33 18.68
C ASP A 12 13.17 16.94 20.15
N LEU A 13 12.05 17.35 20.71
CA LEU A 13 11.67 17.04 22.09
C LEU A 13 10.87 15.75 22.12
N ARG A 14 11.15 14.90 23.10
CA ARG A 14 10.45 13.63 23.32
C ARG A 14 10.22 13.44 24.81
N LEU A 15 8.99 13.12 25.17
CA LEU A 15 8.56 12.80 26.52
C LEU A 15 7.83 11.46 26.50
N GLY A 16 8.31 10.51 27.28
CA GLY A 16 7.64 9.23 27.53
C GLY A 16 7.39 9.08 29.02
N MET A 17 6.19 8.65 29.39
CA MET A 17 5.79 8.40 30.75
C MET A 17 5.04 7.07 30.84
N LYS A 18 5.46 6.21 31.77
CA LYS A 18 4.77 4.96 32.10
C LYS A 18 4.36 5.01 33.57
N TYR A 19 3.06 5.02 33.81
CA TYR A 19 2.47 5.04 35.13
C TYR A 19 1.97 3.65 35.51
N LEU A 20 2.47 3.11 36.61
CA LEU A 20 2.09 1.80 37.14
C LEU A 20 0.80 1.98 37.95
N LEU A 21 -0.32 1.43 37.47
CA LEU A 21 -1.56 1.39 38.25
C LEU A 21 -1.46 0.33 39.36
N ASN A 22 -0.83 -0.80 39.03
CA ASN A 22 -0.43 -1.88 39.94
C ASN A 22 0.66 -2.72 39.25
N ASP A 23 0.97 -3.90 39.79
CA ASP A 23 2.04 -4.78 39.26
C ASP A 23 1.74 -5.34 37.85
N ASP A 24 0.48 -5.31 37.41
CA ASP A 24 0.00 -5.95 36.18
C ASP A 24 -0.61 -4.96 35.16
N ARG A 25 -0.86 -3.71 35.54
CA ARG A 25 -1.58 -2.70 34.75
C ARG A 25 -0.82 -1.39 34.66
N TYR A 26 -0.73 -0.86 33.46
CA TYR A 26 0.08 0.31 33.16
C TYR A 26 -0.65 1.27 32.23
N LEU A 27 -0.44 2.56 32.46
CA LEU A 27 -0.80 3.62 31.53
C LEU A 27 0.47 4.18 30.89
N ASN A 28 0.48 4.25 29.57
CA ASN A 28 1.59 4.73 28.77
C ASN A 28 1.20 6.06 28.11
N PHE A 29 2.07 7.05 28.18
CA PHE A 29 1.90 8.34 27.52
C PHE A 29 3.18 8.68 26.78
N SER A 30 3.06 9.15 25.54
CA SER A 30 4.20 9.60 24.74
C SER A 30 3.82 10.86 23.97
N LEU A 31 4.74 11.81 23.92
CA LEU A 31 4.65 13.02 23.12
C LEU A 31 6.02 13.26 22.48
N GLY A 32 6.05 13.63 21.21
CA GLY A 32 7.30 14.08 20.62
C GLY A 32 7.13 14.80 19.31
N ASN A 33 8.20 15.50 18.90
CA ASN A 33 8.33 16.08 17.57
C ASN A 33 9.58 15.55 16.87
N TYR A 34 9.52 15.55 15.54
CA TYR A 34 10.50 14.91 14.68
C TYR A 34 10.68 15.74 13.41
N HIS A 35 11.92 15.91 12.96
CA HIS A 35 12.26 16.49 11.67
C HIS A 35 12.92 15.44 10.76
N GLN A 36 12.64 15.53 9.47
CA GLN A 36 13.17 14.61 8.45
C GLN A 36 13.72 15.41 7.26
N PHE A 37 15.02 15.23 7.02
CA PHE A 37 15.80 15.96 5.98
C PHE A 37 16.08 15.14 4.72
N ILE A 38 15.66 13.87 4.71
CA ILE A 38 15.67 13.01 3.53
C ILE A 38 14.25 12.52 3.35
N ALA A 39 13.66 12.82 2.20
CA ALA A 39 12.26 12.54 1.93
C ALA A 39 12.11 11.74 0.65
N THR A 40 11.02 11.01 0.57
CA THR A 40 10.45 10.54 -0.70
C THR A 40 9.42 11.57 -1.13
N PHE A 41 9.28 11.76 -2.44
CA PHE A 41 8.11 12.44 -2.97
C PHE A 41 7.18 11.38 -3.55
N GLN A 42 5.89 11.62 -3.39
CA GLN A 42 4.88 10.67 -3.81
C GLN A 42 4.15 11.21 -5.03
N ASP A 43 4.04 10.38 -6.08
CA ASP A 43 3.09 10.63 -7.15
C ASP A 43 1.73 10.00 -6.78
N ASP A 44 0.76 10.85 -6.45
CA ASP A 44 -0.60 10.43 -6.08
C ASP A 44 -1.44 9.95 -7.29
N TYR A 45 -0.99 10.21 -8.53
CA TYR A 45 -1.65 9.77 -9.77
C TYR A 45 -1.02 8.50 -10.33
N ASN A 46 0.31 8.42 -10.34
CA ASN A 46 1.07 7.28 -10.84
C ASN A 46 2.04 6.73 -9.78
N PRO A 47 1.55 6.06 -8.74
CA PRO A 47 2.42 5.56 -7.68
C PRO A 47 3.47 4.59 -8.23
N THR A 48 4.73 4.87 -7.93
CA THR A 48 5.86 4.01 -8.29
C THR A 48 5.90 2.78 -7.38
N ILE A 49 6.51 1.70 -7.85
CA ILE A 49 6.74 0.49 -7.03
C ILE A 49 7.92 0.71 -6.07
N LEU A 50 8.86 1.57 -6.47
CA LEU A 50 10.05 1.90 -5.71
C LEU A 50 10.05 3.40 -5.42
N ASP A 51 10.25 3.75 -4.15
CA ASP A 51 10.42 5.12 -3.73
C ASP A 51 11.87 5.57 -3.91
N GLN A 52 12.07 6.77 -4.46
CA GLN A 52 13.37 7.41 -4.53
C GLN A 52 13.56 8.35 -3.34
N TRP A 53 14.68 8.21 -2.64
CA TRP A 53 15.02 9.03 -1.49
C TRP A 53 15.93 10.18 -1.90
N ILE A 54 15.49 11.39 -1.60
CA ILE A 54 16.21 12.62 -1.94
C ILE A 54 16.48 13.44 -0.69
N ALA A 55 17.62 14.14 -0.66
CA ALA A 55 17.93 15.09 0.40
C ALA A 55 17.16 16.41 0.17
N VAL A 56 16.62 16.98 1.25
CA VAL A 56 15.98 18.29 1.23
C VAL A 56 17.03 19.36 0.97
N ASP A 57 16.77 20.27 0.04
CA ASP A 57 17.60 21.45 -0.22
C ASP A 57 17.07 22.70 0.56
N ASN A 58 17.61 23.88 0.26
CA ASN A 58 17.19 25.12 0.92
C ASN A 58 15.93 25.76 0.31
N SER A 59 15.35 25.16 -0.73
CA SER A 59 14.14 25.69 -1.40
C SER A 59 12.85 25.33 -0.65
N ILE A 60 12.85 24.23 0.11
CA ILE A 60 11.69 23.77 0.89
C ILE A 60 12.11 23.41 2.31
N ALA A 61 11.28 23.77 3.29
CA ALA A 61 11.46 23.35 4.67
C ALA A 61 11.37 21.82 4.83
N PRO A 62 12.17 21.22 5.73
CA PRO A 62 12.12 19.78 5.99
C PRO A 62 10.74 19.34 6.49
N ALA A 63 10.42 18.07 6.20
CA ALA A 63 9.24 17.43 6.75
C ALA A 63 9.34 17.39 8.27
N LYS A 64 8.23 17.66 8.95
CA LYS A 64 8.16 17.57 10.41
C LYS A 64 6.87 16.93 10.86
N SER A 65 6.91 16.27 12.00
CA SER A 65 5.72 15.73 12.63
C SER A 65 5.72 15.94 14.12
N SER A 66 4.52 16.07 14.69
CA SER A 66 4.28 16.04 16.13
C SER A 66 3.31 14.89 16.40
N GLN A 67 3.61 14.06 17.39
CA GLN A 67 2.84 12.88 17.72
C GLN A 67 2.55 12.82 19.21
N ILE A 68 1.33 12.44 19.54
CA ILE A 68 0.88 12.12 20.89
C ILE A 68 0.29 10.71 20.88
N VAL A 69 0.62 9.91 21.89
CA VAL A 69 0.14 8.54 22.08
C VAL A 69 -0.28 8.37 23.53
N LEU A 70 -1.44 7.75 23.72
CA LEU A 70 -1.93 7.32 25.02
C LEU A 70 -2.28 5.84 24.94
N GLY A 71 -1.79 5.08 25.91
CA GLY A 71 -1.91 3.63 25.94
C GLY A 71 -2.32 3.09 27.30
N TYR A 72 -2.99 1.95 27.28
CA TYR A 72 -3.22 1.08 28.42
C TYR A 72 -2.66 -0.29 28.09
N GLU A 73 -1.93 -0.90 29.01
CA GLU A 73 -1.51 -2.30 28.90
C GLU A 73 -1.81 -3.06 30.20
N GLU A 74 -2.21 -4.32 30.06
CA GLU A 74 -2.55 -5.22 31.16
C GLU A 74 -1.98 -6.62 30.92
N TYR A 75 -1.38 -7.18 31.96
CA TYR A 75 -0.90 -8.54 32.01
C TYR A 75 -1.83 -9.36 32.91
N LEU A 76 -2.48 -10.37 32.35
CA LEU A 76 -3.36 -11.26 33.11
C LEU A 76 -2.64 -12.59 33.36
N ASN A 77 -2.44 -12.92 34.64
CA ASN A 77 -1.81 -14.16 35.12
C ASN A 77 -0.42 -14.42 34.50
N ASN A 78 0.32 -13.37 34.11
CA ASN A 78 1.60 -13.45 33.39
C ASN A 78 1.54 -14.30 32.10
N LEU A 79 0.35 -14.54 31.54
CA LEU A 79 0.12 -15.40 30.38
C LEU A 79 -0.49 -14.65 29.21
N TYR A 80 -1.36 -13.69 29.50
CA TYR A 80 -2.03 -12.87 28.50
C TYR A 80 -1.57 -11.43 28.62
N LYS A 81 -1.32 -10.77 27.48
CA LYS A 81 -1.08 -9.34 27.38
C LYS A 81 -2.21 -8.72 26.58
N PHE A 82 -2.80 -7.65 27.11
CA PHE A 82 -3.75 -6.79 26.41
C PHE A 82 -3.18 -5.39 26.32
N GLN A 83 -3.34 -4.73 25.19
CA GLN A 83 -2.89 -3.37 24.98
C GLN A 83 -3.89 -2.62 24.10
N VAL A 84 -4.19 -1.39 24.49
CA VAL A 84 -5.05 -0.47 23.76
C VAL A 84 -4.31 0.85 23.66
N GLU A 85 -4.08 1.33 22.44
CA GLU A 85 -3.36 2.58 22.20
C GLU A 85 -4.15 3.48 21.26
N GLY A 86 -4.25 4.76 21.62
CA GLY A 86 -4.75 5.81 20.76
C GLY A 86 -3.62 6.74 20.38
N TYR A 87 -3.58 7.19 19.13
CA TYR A 87 -2.58 8.14 18.68
C TYR A 87 -3.20 9.25 17.82
N TYR A 88 -2.52 10.39 17.84
CA TYR A 88 -2.72 11.47 16.89
C TYR A 88 -1.36 11.98 16.44
N LYS A 89 -1.22 12.21 15.14
CA LYS A 89 -0.01 12.69 14.48
C LYS A 89 -0.38 13.83 13.55
N ASP A 90 0.21 15.00 13.77
CA ASP A 90 0.19 16.12 12.82
C ASP A 90 1.49 16.10 12.02
N ILE A 91 1.39 16.30 10.71
CA ILE A 91 2.52 16.24 9.78
C ILE A 91 2.50 17.50 8.93
N LYS A 92 3.65 18.13 8.76
CA LYS A 92 3.84 19.32 7.93
C LYS A 92 4.96 19.10 6.93
N ASN A 93 4.85 19.77 5.77
CA ASN A 93 5.86 19.77 4.72
C ASN A 93 6.21 18.37 4.18
N LEU A 94 5.21 17.50 3.98
CA LEU A 94 5.37 16.31 3.16
C LEU A 94 5.49 16.71 1.69
N PHE A 95 6.31 16.02 0.91
CA PHE A 95 6.48 16.35 -0.50
C PHE A 95 5.60 15.48 -1.38
N THR A 96 4.83 16.13 -2.23
CA THR A 96 4.00 15.46 -3.24
C THR A 96 4.49 15.91 -4.60
N PHE A 97 4.73 14.96 -5.50
CA PHE A 97 5.07 15.27 -6.87
C PHE A 97 3.87 15.94 -7.55
N GLU A 98 4.14 17.01 -8.26
CA GLU A 98 3.14 17.71 -9.05
C GLU A 98 3.78 18.11 -10.37
N GLU A 99 3.46 17.36 -11.43
CA GLU A 99 3.93 17.66 -12.77
C GLU A 99 3.40 19.04 -13.19
N SER A 100 4.29 19.98 -13.50
CA SER A 100 3.92 21.34 -13.90
C SER A 100 4.04 21.57 -15.40
N ARG A 101 4.59 20.60 -16.15
CA ARG A 101 4.68 20.65 -17.62
C ARG A 101 3.30 20.66 -18.25
N ALA A 102 3.05 21.61 -19.12
CA ALA A 102 1.87 21.66 -19.97
C ALA A 102 2.00 20.75 -21.21
N THR A 103 3.22 20.47 -21.66
CA THR A 103 3.48 19.54 -22.78
C THR A 103 4.67 18.62 -22.48
N THR A 104 4.78 17.50 -23.21
CA THR A 104 5.87 16.53 -23.01
C THR A 104 7.26 17.07 -23.31
N ASP A 105 7.35 18.08 -24.18
CA ASP A 105 8.60 18.68 -24.62
C ASP A 105 8.95 19.94 -23.82
N GLU A 106 8.06 20.38 -22.92
CA GLU A 106 8.32 21.53 -22.06
C GLU A 106 9.39 21.17 -21.02
N ALA A 107 10.50 21.91 -21.08
CA ALA A 107 11.53 21.84 -20.07
C ALA A 107 11.09 22.63 -18.84
N VAL A 108 10.62 21.93 -17.82
CA VAL A 108 10.50 22.50 -16.47
C VAL A 108 11.84 22.37 -15.76
N SER A 109 12.24 23.45 -15.07
CA SER A 109 13.42 23.46 -14.23
C SER A 109 13.36 22.32 -13.21
N ASP A 110 14.45 21.61 -13.04
CA ASP A 110 14.66 20.60 -12.00
C ASP A 110 15.87 20.97 -11.12
N SER A 111 16.25 22.26 -11.14
CA SER A 111 17.46 22.76 -10.50
C SER A 111 17.38 22.79 -8.98
N VAL A 112 16.17 22.96 -8.43
CA VAL A 112 15.87 22.93 -7.01
C VAL A 112 14.62 22.09 -6.75
N LEU A 113 14.50 21.58 -5.53
CA LEU A 113 13.43 20.66 -5.15
C LEU A 113 12.03 21.30 -5.28
N SER A 114 11.89 22.59 -4.98
CA SER A 114 10.62 23.34 -5.12
C SER A 114 10.07 23.38 -6.53
N ASP A 115 10.90 23.11 -7.55
CA ASP A 115 10.44 23.09 -8.94
C ASP A 115 9.69 21.80 -9.29
N ILE A 116 9.88 20.73 -8.49
CA ILE A 116 9.41 19.37 -8.77
C ILE A 116 8.29 18.93 -7.81
N VAL A 117 8.27 19.47 -6.58
CA VAL A 117 7.36 19.01 -5.54
C VAL A 117 6.58 20.14 -4.87
N THR A 118 5.33 19.85 -4.54
CA THR A 118 4.45 20.73 -3.78
C THR A 118 4.41 20.29 -2.32
N PRO A 119 4.70 21.19 -1.35
CA PRO A 119 4.55 20.89 0.07
C PRO A 119 3.09 20.61 0.44
N SER A 120 2.88 19.55 1.21
CA SER A 120 1.58 19.11 1.70
C SER A 120 1.62 18.92 3.21
N ASN A 121 0.53 19.24 3.87
CA ASN A 121 0.33 18.95 5.28
C ASN A 121 -0.50 17.68 5.41
N GLY A 122 -0.55 17.10 6.59
CA GLY A 122 -1.39 15.94 6.83
C GLY A 122 -1.58 15.67 8.30
N TYR A 123 -2.47 14.75 8.58
CA TYR A 123 -2.65 14.23 9.92
C TYR A 123 -3.03 12.77 9.84
N ALA A 124 -2.71 12.04 10.91
CA ALA A 124 -3.13 10.66 11.07
C ALA A 124 -3.57 10.44 12.52
N TYR A 125 -4.65 9.71 12.70
CA TYR A 125 -5.09 9.28 14.03
C TYR A 125 -5.61 7.86 13.97
N GLY A 126 -5.60 7.19 15.12
CA GLY A 126 -6.05 5.81 15.16
C GLY A 126 -6.16 5.25 16.56
N LEU A 127 -6.72 4.04 16.59
CA LEU A 127 -6.86 3.18 17.75
C LEU A 127 -6.28 1.80 17.39
N GLU A 128 -5.39 1.31 18.24
CA GLU A 128 -4.75 0.01 18.12
C GLU A 128 -5.16 -0.86 19.31
N LEU A 129 -5.61 -2.07 19.01
CA LEU A 129 -5.95 -3.11 19.96
C LEU A 129 -5.00 -4.27 19.74
N PHE A 130 -4.38 -4.75 20.81
CA PHE A 130 -3.48 -5.88 20.77
C PHE A 130 -3.80 -6.85 21.90
N ALA A 131 -3.88 -8.13 21.58
CA ALA A 131 -4.07 -9.21 22.54
C ALA A 131 -3.10 -10.34 22.22
N GLN A 132 -2.36 -10.81 23.21
CA GLN A 132 -1.35 -11.86 23.04
C GLN A 132 -1.49 -12.91 24.13
N LYS A 133 -1.37 -14.17 23.74
CA LYS A 133 -1.14 -15.29 24.65
C LYS A 133 0.31 -15.76 24.50
N MET A 134 1.08 -15.59 25.56
CA MET A 134 2.55 -15.71 25.51
C MET A 134 3.04 -17.15 25.49
N SER A 135 2.33 -18.11 26.09
CA SER A 135 2.81 -19.49 26.24
C SER A 135 1.69 -20.55 26.29
N GLY A 136 2.11 -21.83 26.32
CA GLY A 136 1.25 -23.01 26.32
C GLY A 136 1.11 -23.65 24.93
N ARG A 137 0.27 -24.69 24.81
CA ARG A 137 0.04 -25.40 23.54
C ARG A 137 -0.44 -24.48 22.41
N LEU A 138 -1.22 -23.46 22.76
CA LEU A 138 -1.62 -22.39 21.86
C LEU A 138 -0.89 -21.12 22.29
N SER A 139 -0.13 -20.50 21.39
CA SER A 139 0.50 -19.19 21.60
C SER A 139 0.27 -18.32 20.36
N GLY A 140 0.30 -17.00 20.51
CA GLY A 140 0.03 -16.10 19.40
C GLY A 140 -0.50 -14.74 19.82
N TRP A 141 -0.83 -13.92 18.84
CA TRP A 141 -1.38 -12.58 19.04
C TRP A 141 -2.40 -12.21 17.98
N LEU A 142 -3.26 -11.27 18.37
CA LEU A 142 -4.25 -10.59 17.56
C LEU A 142 -3.97 -9.10 17.64
N ALA A 143 -3.98 -8.42 16.50
CA ALA A 143 -3.85 -6.98 16.42
C ALA A 143 -4.95 -6.43 15.52
N TYR A 144 -5.58 -5.34 15.95
CA TYR A 144 -6.55 -4.60 15.16
C TYR A 144 -6.22 -3.12 15.24
N THR A 145 -6.09 -2.48 14.08
CA THR A 145 -5.87 -1.06 13.93
C THR A 145 -7.05 -0.45 13.18
N PHE A 146 -7.66 0.54 13.79
CA PHE A 146 -8.47 1.53 13.10
C PHE A 146 -7.61 2.78 12.91
N SER A 147 -7.43 3.25 11.69
CA SER A 147 -6.64 4.46 11.42
C SER A 147 -7.23 5.30 10.30
N VAL A 148 -6.98 6.60 10.35
CA VAL A 148 -7.33 7.51 9.26
C VAL A 148 -6.13 8.41 9.03
N SER A 149 -5.67 8.49 7.79
CA SER A 149 -4.53 9.29 7.34
C SER A 149 -4.96 10.17 6.17
N ARG A 150 -4.85 11.48 6.37
CA ARG A 150 -5.27 12.52 5.41
C ARG A 150 -4.10 13.42 5.06
N LYS A 151 -4.08 13.87 3.81
CA LYS A 151 -3.16 14.88 3.29
C LYS A 151 -3.99 16.09 2.84
N SER A 152 -3.42 17.26 2.99
CA SER A 152 -3.97 18.53 2.54
C SER A 152 -2.89 19.24 1.73
N MET A 153 -3.20 19.58 0.48
CA MET A 153 -2.23 20.19 -0.43
C MET A 153 -2.85 21.39 -1.14
N ASN A 154 -2.08 22.46 -1.26
CA ASN A 154 -2.42 23.60 -2.11
C ASN A 154 -1.76 23.39 -3.47
N SER A 155 -2.46 22.69 -4.36
CA SER A 155 -1.99 22.34 -5.71
C SER A 155 -1.76 23.58 -6.56
N ILE A 156 -0.76 23.55 -7.44
CA ILE A 156 -0.57 24.60 -8.46
C ILE A 156 -1.75 24.73 -9.42
N PHE A 157 -2.60 23.69 -9.52
CA PHE A 157 -3.74 23.64 -10.43
C PHE A 157 -5.05 24.19 -9.86
N TYR A 158 -5.12 24.41 -8.54
CA TYR A 158 -6.34 24.83 -7.85
C TYR A 158 -6.05 25.97 -6.89
N ASP A 159 -6.91 26.99 -6.86
CA ASP A 159 -6.78 28.13 -5.96
C ASP A 159 -7.16 27.82 -4.49
N LYS A 160 -7.31 26.54 -4.12
CA LYS A 160 -7.67 26.11 -2.76
C LYS A 160 -6.92 24.86 -2.33
N SER A 161 -6.69 24.78 -1.01
CA SER A 161 -6.19 23.57 -0.36
C SER A 161 -7.25 22.47 -0.40
N GLU A 162 -6.91 21.33 -0.98
CA GLU A 162 -7.76 20.14 -1.05
C GLU A 162 -7.29 19.07 -0.08
N GLU A 163 -8.23 18.47 0.65
CA GLU A 163 -7.95 17.38 1.59
C GLU A 163 -8.37 16.03 0.99
N TYR A 164 -7.46 15.07 1.01
CA TYR A 164 -7.65 13.74 0.43
C TYR A 164 -6.98 12.66 1.28
N TYR A 165 -7.32 11.39 1.05
CA TYR A 165 -6.69 10.29 1.76
C TYR A 165 -5.22 10.13 1.35
N ASN A 166 -4.37 9.74 2.30
CA ASN A 166 -3.04 9.26 1.95
C ASN A 166 -3.17 7.94 1.15
N SER A 167 -2.34 7.70 0.12
CA SER A 167 -2.35 6.45 -0.64
C SER A 167 -2.06 5.22 0.25
N TRP A 168 -1.33 5.42 1.35
CA TRP A 168 -1.04 4.38 2.33
C TRP A 168 -2.15 4.21 3.39
N ASP A 169 -3.23 4.98 3.31
CA ASP A 169 -4.35 4.89 4.25
C ASP A 169 -5.08 3.54 4.14
N ARG A 170 -5.09 2.79 5.25
CA ARG A 170 -5.90 1.58 5.42
C ARG A 170 -6.74 1.74 6.67
N THR A 171 -8.03 2.02 6.50
CA THR A 171 -8.94 2.33 7.61
C THR A 171 -9.05 1.23 8.66
N HIS A 172 -9.08 -0.02 8.21
CA HIS A 172 -9.14 -1.19 9.07
C HIS A 172 -8.01 -2.15 8.71
N SER A 173 -7.25 -2.59 9.70
CA SER A 173 -6.23 -3.62 9.56
C SER A 173 -6.33 -4.59 10.72
N PHE A 174 -6.58 -5.85 10.42
CA PHE A 174 -6.60 -6.95 11.38
C PHE A 174 -5.53 -7.96 11.01
N SER A 175 -4.75 -8.36 12.01
CA SER A 175 -3.71 -9.38 11.86
C SER A 175 -3.80 -10.36 13.01
N ALA A 176 -3.72 -11.65 12.70
CA ALA A 176 -3.62 -12.71 13.69
C ALA A 176 -2.43 -13.60 13.34
N LEU A 177 -1.62 -13.93 14.34
CA LEU A 177 -0.57 -14.92 14.25
C LEU A 177 -0.77 -15.94 15.36
N GLY A 178 -0.73 -17.22 15.05
CA GLY A 178 -0.81 -18.26 16.05
C GLY A 178 0.05 -19.46 15.73
N ASN A 179 0.42 -20.16 16.80
CA ASN A 179 1.09 -21.44 16.78
C ASN A 179 0.36 -22.39 17.75
N TYR A 180 0.08 -23.61 17.27
CA TYR A 180 -0.51 -24.68 18.05
C TYR A 180 0.36 -25.93 18.01
N ILE A 181 0.83 -26.35 19.18
CA ILE A 181 1.60 -27.58 19.41
C ILE A 181 0.60 -28.71 19.66
N PHE A 182 0.39 -29.59 18.69
CA PHE A 182 -0.47 -30.76 18.86
C PHE A 182 0.16 -31.80 19.78
N ASN A 183 1.46 -32.05 19.58
CA ASN A 183 2.27 -32.99 20.34
C ASN A 183 3.76 -32.73 20.03
N ASN A 184 4.66 -33.53 20.62
CA ASN A 184 6.11 -33.38 20.45
C ASN A 184 6.63 -33.57 19.00
N LYS A 185 5.76 -33.96 18.05
CA LYS A 185 6.11 -34.17 16.64
C LYS A 185 5.43 -33.19 15.70
N TRP A 186 4.36 -32.50 16.11
CA TRP A 186 3.51 -31.76 15.19
C TRP A 186 3.12 -30.40 15.73
N ASP A 187 3.48 -29.38 14.97
CA ASP A 187 3.11 -28.00 15.21
C ASP A 187 2.38 -27.45 13.99
N MET A 188 1.39 -26.58 14.22
CA MET A 188 0.73 -25.81 13.18
C MET A 188 0.87 -24.32 13.47
N ASN A 189 1.15 -23.55 12.45
CA ASN A 189 1.17 -22.10 12.50
C ASN A 189 0.18 -21.52 11.49
N TRP A 190 -0.34 -20.34 11.81
CA TRP A 190 -1.19 -19.60 10.90
C TRP A 190 -0.92 -18.11 11.00
N LYS A 191 -1.10 -17.43 9.87
CA LYS A 191 -1.10 -15.98 9.77
C LYS A 191 -2.32 -15.54 8.98
N LEU A 192 -3.19 -14.76 9.61
CA LEU A 192 -4.34 -14.14 8.98
C LEU A 192 -4.09 -12.64 8.86
N SER A 193 -4.36 -12.08 7.70
CA SER A 193 -4.28 -10.64 7.44
C SER A 193 -5.55 -10.21 6.70
N LEU A 194 -6.35 -9.35 7.33
CA LEU A 194 -7.58 -8.80 6.78
C LEU A 194 -7.48 -7.28 6.82
N GLN A 195 -7.61 -6.60 5.69
CA GLN A 195 -7.39 -5.15 5.65
C GLN A 195 -8.36 -4.50 4.67
N SER A 196 -8.82 -3.28 4.97
CA SER A 196 -9.49 -2.44 3.99
C SER A 196 -8.52 -2.06 2.87
N GLY A 197 -9.04 -1.79 1.67
CA GLY A 197 -8.21 -1.34 0.56
C GLY A 197 -7.55 0.01 0.80
N GLN A 198 -6.35 0.16 0.23
CA GLN A 198 -5.65 1.44 0.15
C GLN A 198 -6.39 2.42 -0.74
N ALA A 199 -6.26 3.71 -0.41
CA ALA A 199 -6.78 4.77 -1.27
C ALA A 199 -5.93 4.91 -2.54
N TYR A 200 -6.57 5.19 -3.67
CA TYR A 200 -5.90 5.42 -4.94
C TYR A 200 -6.70 6.40 -5.79
N THR A 201 -6.03 7.07 -6.74
CA THR A 201 -6.68 7.96 -7.69
C THR A 201 -7.22 7.15 -8.87
N PRO A 202 -8.53 7.04 -9.07
CA PRO A 202 -9.08 6.31 -10.20
C PRO A 202 -8.86 7.09 -11.50
N ILE A 203 -8.56 6.39 -12.59
CA ILE A 203 -8.68 6.96 -13.93
C ILE A 203 -10.14 6.91 -14.35
N ILE A 204 -10.71 8.06 -14.70
CA ILE A 204 -12.14 8.23 -15.03
C ILE A 204 -12.40 8.35 -16.53
N GLY A 205 -11.35 8.51 -17.33
CA GLY A 205 -11.43 8.58 -18.78
C GLY A 205 -10.05 8.66 -19.40
N TYR A 206 -10.01 8.85 -20.71
CA TYR A 206 -8.79 9.12 -21.46
C TYR A 206 -9.12 10.03 -22.64
N TYR A 207 -8.11 10.60 -23.25
CA TYR A 207 -8.23 11.33 -24.52
C TYR A 207 -7.08 10.96 -25.45
N ASN A 208 -7.34 11.02 -26.75
CA ASN A 208 -6.31 10.87 -27.77
C ASN A 208 -5.67 12.24 -28.04
N GLN A 209 -4.36 12.34 -27.83
CA GLN A 209 -3.57 13.51 -28.12
C GLN A 209 -2.90 13.34 -29.49
N ILE A 210 -3.39 14.07 -30.48
CA ILE A 210 -2.79 14.17 -31.81
C ILE A 210 -1.98 15.46 -31.86
N LEU A 211 -0.65 15.33 -31.95
CA LEU A 211 0.25 16.48 -32.07
C LEU A 211 0.50 16.80 -33.55
N PRO A 212 0.49 18.07 -33.98
CA PRO A 212 0.66 18.44 -35.39
C PRO A 212 1.96 17.94 -36.04
N GLU A 213 2.99 17.70 -35.22
CA GLU A 213 4.34 17.32 -35.66
C GLU A 213 4.68 15.83 -35.40
N SER A 214 3.77 15.06 -34.81
CA SER A 214 3.94 13.63 -34.55
C SER A 214 2.86 12.82 -35.26
N PRO A 215 3.22 11.82 -36.09
CA PRO A 215 2.26 10.90 -36.68
C PRO A 215 1.65 9.93 -35.66
N ASP A 216 2.24 9.84 -34.46
CA ASP A 216 1.81 8.90 -33.44
C ASP A 216 0.67 9.47 -32.60
N GLU A 217 -0.43 8.71 -32.51
CA GLU A 217 -1.52 8.96 -31.58
C GLU A 217 -1.09 8.59 -30.17
N VAL A 218 -1.22 9.53 -29.23
CA VAL A 218 -0.83 9.30 -27.84
C VAL A 218 -2.04 9.36 -26.93
N PHE A 219 -2.41 8.22 -26.38
CA PHE A 219 -3.49 8.16 -25.39
C PHE A 219 -3.01 8.66 -24.02
N ARG A 220 -3.80 9.56 -23.42
CA ARG A 220 -3.55 10.16 -22.11
C ARG A 220 -4.72 9.88 -21.19
N THR A 221 -4.44 9.46 -19.97
CA THR A 221 -5.46 9.18 -18.97
C THR A 221 -5.92 10.46 -18.28
N ILE A 222 -7.21 10.53 -17.96
CA ILE A 222 -7.82 11.59 -17.17
C ILE A 222 -7.99 11.04 -15.75
N PRO A 223 -7.15 11.45 -14.79
CA PRO A 223 -7.33 11.04 -13.41
C PRO A 223 -8.55 11.74 -12.78
N GLY A 224 -9.23 11.04 -11.89
CA GLY A 224 -10.24 11.61 -11.02
C GLY A 224 -9.62 12.37 -9.84
N THR A 225 -10.45 12.66 -8.83
CA THR A 225 -9.98 13.28 -7.59
C THR A 225 -8.93 12.41 -6.88
N ARG A 226 -7.85 13.04 -6.40
CA ARG A 226 -6.72 12.37 -5.72
C ARG A 226 -7.20 11.44 -4.62
N ASN A 227 -6.76 10.19 -4.66
CA ASN A 227 -7.03 9.16 -3.65
C ASN A 227 -8.51 9.05 -3.24
N SER A 228 -9.43 9.24 -4.19
CA SER A 228 -10.87 9.26 -3.96
C SER A 228 -11.52 7.87 -3.96
N ALA A 229 -10.85 6.88 -4.55
CA ALA A 229 -11.31 5.48 -4.59
C ALA A 229 -10.44 4.61 -3.67
N ARG A 230 -10.89 3.37 -3.40
CA ARG A 230 -10.14 2.37 -2.65
C ARG A 230 -10.05 1.05 -3.39
N TYR A 231 -8.92 0.36 -3.26
CA TYR A 231 -8.79 -1.00 -3.77
C TYR A 231 -9.77 -1.95 -3.06
N SER A 232 -9.97 -3.13 -3.65
CA SER A 232 -10.73 -4.19 -3.01
C SER A 232 -10.11 -4.57 -1.66
N PRO A 233 -10.91 -4.92 -0.62
CA PRO A 233 -10.38 -5.35 0.66
C PRO A 233 -9.39 -6.51 0.51
N TYR A 234 -8.33 -6.51 1.31
CA TYR A 234 -7.32 -7.55 1.35
C TYR A 234 -7.72 -8.67 2.32
N SER A 235 -7.56 -9.94 1.92
CA SER A 235 -7.60 -11.05 2.87
C SER A 235 -6.63 -12.15 2.47
N ARG A 236 -5.79 -12.56 3.42
CA ARG A 236 -4.85 -13.66 3.23
C ARG A 236 -4.77 -14.51 4.48
N LEU A 237 -4.88 -15.83 4.30
CA LEU A 237 -4.57 -16.82 5.30
C LEU A 237 -3.37 -17.64 4.82
N ASP A 238 -2.31 -17.68 5.63
CA ASP A 238 -1.16 -18.54 5.43
C ASP A 238 -1.22 -19.63 6.51
N LEU A 239 -1.04 -20.88 6.11
CA LEU A 239 -0.99 -22.03 7.01
C LEU A 239 0.35 -22.72 6.88
N GLY A 240 0.93 -23.12 8.01
CA GLY A 240 2.13 -23.92 8.06
C GLY A 240 1.99 -25.08 9.02
N PHE A 241 2.61 -26.20 8.67
CA PHE A 241 2.73 -27.40 9.50
C PHE A 241 4.20 -27.74 9.61
N VAL A 242 4.65 -28.06 10.82
CA VAL A 242 6.01 -28.51 11.10
C VAL A 242 5.95 -29.91 11.69
N TYR A 243 6.69 -30.82 11.08
CA TYR A 243 6.90 -32.18 11.58
C TYR A 243 8.31 -32.30 12.16
N HIS A 244 8.38 -32.48 13.47
CA HIS A 244 9.62 -32.69 14.19
C HIS A 244 9.98 -34.17 14.19
N THR A 245 11.14 -34.51 13.64
CA THR A 245 11.65 -35.88 13.57
C THR A 245 13.13 -35.95 13.92
N LYS A 246 13.64 -37.17 14.03
CA LYS A 246 15.07 -37.43 14.15
C LYS A 246 15.49 -38.37 13.03
N ILE A 247 16.46 -37.95 12.23
CA ILE A 247 17.04 -38.76 11.17
C ILE A 247 18.54 -38.91 11.46
N PHE A 248 19.04 -40.15 11.44
CA PHE A 248 20.43 -40.49 11.79
C PHE A 248 20.90 -39.92 13.15
N GLY A 249 20.00 -39.86 14.14
CA GLY A 249 20.30 -39.32 15.48
C GLY A 249 20.29 -37.79 15.58
N SER A 250 20.23 -37.08 14.45
CA SER A 250 20.13 -35.61 14.40
C SER A 250 18.67 -35.16 14.37
N LYS A 251 18.38 -33.98 14.94
CA LYS A 251 17.05 -33.39 14.86
C LYS A 251 16.83 -32.79 13.48
N MET A 252 15.64 -33.02 12.93
CA MET A 252 15.23 -32.48 11.64
C MET A 252 13.78 -32.05 11.72
N ASP A 253 13.51 -30.84 11.21
CA ASP A 253 12.14 -30.34 11.08
C ASP A 253 11.78 -30.28 9.60
N ILE A 254 10.63 -30.83 9.24
CA ILE A 254 10.06 -30.73 7.90
C ILE A 254 8.90 -29.75 7.98
N TYR A 255 8.96 -28.67 7.21
CA TYR A 255 7.89 -27.68 7.15
C TYR A 255 7.15 -27.72 5.82
N VAL A 256 5.82 -27.70 5.90
CA VAL A 256 4.91 -27.54 4.76
C VAL A 256 4.13 -26.26 5.00
N GLN A 257 4.15 -25.34 4.04
CA GLN A 257 3.43 -24.07 4.11
C GLN A 257 2.57 -23.87 2.88
N ILE A 258 1.41 -23.28 3.06
CA ILE A 258 0.51 -22.87 1.99
C ILE A 258 0.23 -21.39 2.23
N ILE A 259 0.78 -20.54 1.37
CA ILE A 259 0.57 -19.10 1.39
C ILE A 259 -0.69 -18.78 0.58
N ASN A 260 -1.50 -17.86 1.08
CA ASN A 260 -2.78 -17.45 0.47
C ASN A 260 -3.74 -18.62 0.21
N VAL A 261 -4.07 -19.39 1.26
CA VAL A 261 -5.03 -20.51 1.23
C VAL A 261 -6.39 -20.12 0.65
N PHE A 262 -6.81 -18.88 0.83
CA PHE A 262 -8.07 -18.38 0.25
C PHE A 262 -8.05 -18.28 -1.28
N ASN A 263 -6.87 -18.40 -1.91
CA ASN A 263 -6.64 -18.18 -3.34
C ASN A 263 -7.27 -16.86 -3.83
N ARG A 264 -7.26 -15.83 -2.98
CA ARG A 264 -7.87 -14.55 -3.28
C ARG A 264 -6.88 -13.69 -4.04
N LYS A 265 -7.33 -13.12 -5.17
CA LYS A 265 -6.61 -12.04 -5.85
C LYS A 265 -6.61 -10.81 -4.95
N ASN A 266 -5.44 -10.47 -4.43
CA ASN A 266 -5.26 -9.34 -3.52
C ASN A 266 -4.62 -8.20 -4.32
N THR A 267 -5.47 -7.34 -4.88
CA THR A 267 -5.05 -6.21 -5.74
C THR A 267 -4.21 -5.21 -4.97
N PHE A 268 -2.98 -4.97 -5.43
CA PHE A 268 -2.10 -3.93 -4.87
C PHE A 268 -1.90 -2.76 -5.85
N ARG A 269 -2.19 -2.97 -7.14
CA ARG A 269 -2.13 -1.96 -8.18
C ARG A 269 -3.16 -2.26 -9.27
N LYS A 270 -3.67 -1.22 -9.91
CA LYS A 270 -4.48 -1.31 -11.13
C LYS A 270 -3.63 -0.83 -12.31
N SER A 271 -3.65 -1.56 -13.41
CA SER A 271 -3.19 -1.09 -14.71
C SER A 271 -4.40 -0.77 -15.57
N TYR A 272 -4.26 0.27 -16.37
CA TYR A 272 -5.30 0.72 -17.29
C TYR A 272 -4.79 0.51 -18.70
N SER A 273 -5.52 -0.25 -19.49
CA SER A 273 -5.34 -0.34 -20.95
C SER A 273 -6.45 0.47 -21.60
N VAL A 274 -6.08 1.19 -22.65
CA VAL A 274 -7.06 1.74 -23.59
C VAL A 274 -7.30 0.67 -24.64
N GLY A 275 -8.57 0.37 -24.91
CA GLY A 275 -8.94 -0.42 -26.07
C GLY A 275 -8.56 0.28 -27.38
N SER A 276 -8.56 -0.46 -28.48
CA SER A 276 -8.46 0.12 -29.81
C SER A 276 -9.72 0.97 -30.06
N THR A 277 -9.54 2.17 -30.59
CA THR A 277 -10.66 2.97 -31.12
C THR A 277 -10.88 2.75 -32.61
N TYR A 278 -10.13 1.81 -33.21
CA TYR A 278 -10.25 1.44 -34.61
C TYR A 278 -11.19 0.24 -34.72
N ASN A 279 -12.24 0.41 -35.51
CA ASN A 279 -13.17 -0.65 -35.86
C ASN A 279 -12.46 -1.82 -36.56
N GLY A 280 -12.98 -3.04 -36.40
CA GLY A 280 -12.46 -4.24 -37.07
C GLY A 280 -11.27 -4.86 -36.34
N ILE A 281 -11.12 -4.65 -35.03
CA ILE A 281 -10.05 -5.21 -34.22
C ILE A 281 -10.65 -5.72 -32.91
N ASP A 282 -10.53 -7.03 -32.66
CA ASP A 282 -10.80 -7.62 -31.35
C ASP A 282 -9.69 -7.23 -30.35
N ASP A 283 -9.99 -6.30 -29.44
CA ASP A 283 -9.03 -5.73 -28.50
C ASP A 283 -9.07 -6.37 -27.09
N ASP A 284 -10.09 -7.18 -26.79
CA ASP A 284 -10.28 -7.85 -25.51
C ASP A 284 -10.20 -9.38 -25.58
N GLY A 285 -10.10 -9.92 -26.80
CA GLY A 285 -9.83 -11.32 -27.10
C GLY A 285 -11.07 -12.21 -27.00
N ASP A 286 -12.26 -11.64 -27.12
CA ASP A 286 -13.53 -12.35 -26.98
C ASP A 286 -14.16 -12.76 -28.33
N TRP A 287 -13.54 -12.39 -29.45
CA TRP A 287 -13.88 -12.89 -30.78
C TRP A 287 -13.43 -14.34 -30.96
N ASP A 288 -14.33 -15.18 -31.45
CA ASP A 288 -14.10 -16.61 -31.67
C ASP A 288 -14.30 -16.91 -33.15
N GLU A 289 -13.21 -17.26 -33.83
CA GLU A 289 -13.18 -17.59 -35.27
C GLU A 289 -14.27 -18.60 -35.66
N GLU A 290 -14.54 -19.63 -34.84
CA GLU A 290 -15.53 -20.66 -35.19
C GLU A 290 -16.98 -20.16 -35.10
N LYS A 291 -17.22 -19.06 -34.37
CA LYS A 291 -18.57 -18.57 -34.07
C LYS A 291 -18.89 -17.24 -34.72
N HIS A 292 -17.90 -16.38 -34.87
CA HIS A 292 -18.09 -14.96 -35.16
C HIS A 292 -17.56 -14.57 -36.55
N ASP A 293 -16.67 -15.37 -37.15
CA ASP A 293 -16.19 -15.17 -38.52
C ASP A 293 -17.33 -15.39 -39.54
N SER A 294 -17.89 -14.28 -40.00
CA SER A 294 -19.03 -14.27 -40.90
C SER A 294 -18.63 -14.45 -42.36
N ASN A 295 -17.37 -14.19 -42.69
CA ASN A 295 -16.87 -14.12 -44.06
C ASN A 295 -15.83 -15.21 -44.40
N GLY A 296 -15.34 -15.94 -43.39
CA GLY A 296 -14.48 -17.11 -43.49
C GLY A 296 -13.01 -16.79 -43.76
N ASN A 297 -12.53 -15.58 -43.44
CA ASN A 297 -11.15 -15.17 -43.66
C ASN A 297 -10.22 -15.43 -42.46
N GLY A 298 -10.77 -15.84 -41.31
CA GLY A 298 -10.01 -16.08 -40.09
C GLY A 298 -9.47 -14.81 -39.42
N GLU A 299 -9.99 -13.64 -39.75
CA GLU A 299 -9.61 -12.34 -39.16
C GLU A 299 -10.85 -11.61 -38.65
N PRO A 300 -10.79 -10.90 -37.50
CA PRO A 300 -11.89 -10.06 -37.05
C PRO A 300 -12.17 -8.93 -38.04
N ASP A 301 -13.41 -8.79 -38.51
CA ASP A 301 -13.82 -7.73 -39.44
C ASP A 301 -14.89 -6.78 -38.91
N VAL A 302 -14.90 -5.56 -39.47
CA VAL A 302 -15.89 -4.53 -39.14
C VAL A 302 -17.32 -5.05 -39.35
N GLY A 303 -18.14 -4.97 -38.32
CA GLY A 303 -19.55 -5.40 -38.31
C GLY A 303 -19.77 -6.85 -37.93
N GLU A 304 -18.72 -7.61 -37.62
CA GLU A 304 -18.84 -8.93 -37.02
C GLU A 304 -19.19 -8.85 -35.52
N VAL A 305 -19.80 -9.92 -35.01
CA VAL A 305 -20.18 -10.02 -33.60
C VAL A 305 -18.89 -10.06 -32.78
N ASN A 306 -18.82 -9.32 -31.67
CA ASN A 306 -17.64 -9.25 -30.82
C ASN A 306 -16.38 -8.64 -31.50
N VAL A 307 -16.56 -7.77 -32.51
CA VAL A 307 -15.45 -7.05 -33.21
C VAL A 307 -15.63 -5.52 -33.24
N ASP A 308 -16.87 -5.05 -33.07
CA ASP A 308 -17.17 -3.61 -32.92
C ASP A 308 -18.15 -3.38 -31.75
N GLU A 309 -17.80 -3.83 -30.55
CA GLU A 309 -18.63 -3.77 -29.35
C GLU A 309 -18.73 -2.36 -28.74
N ALA A 310 -19.78 -2.15 -27.93
CA ALA A 310 -19.98 -0.87 -27.24
C ALA A 310 -18.94 -0.60 -26.14
N ASP A 311 -18.13 -1.60 -25.78
CA ASP A 311 -16.99 -1.48 -24.88
C ASP A 311 -15.63 -1.38 -25.56
N GLU A 312 -15.57 -1.43 -26.88
CA GLU A 312 -14.38 -1.04 -27.61
C GLU A 312 -14.07 0.44 -27.40
N GLY A 313 -12.79 0.71 -27.17
CA GLY A 313 -12.34 2.02 -26.72
C GLY A 313 -12.82 2.38 -25.31
N ARG A 314 -13.38 1.48 -24.49
CA ARG A 314 -13.51 1.74 -23.05
C ARG A 314 -12.18 1.51 -22.35
N LEU A 315 -12.02 2.21 -21.23
CA LEU A 315 -10.87 2.02 -20.37
C LEU A 315 -10.99 0.66 -19.66
N GLN A 316 -10.15 -0.29 -20.05
CA GLN A 316 -10.08 -1.60 -19.40
C GLN A 316 -9.23 -1.49 -18.12
N VAL A 317 -9.71 -2.12 -17.05
CA VAL A 317 -9.07 -2.06 -15.73
C VAL A 317 -8.57 -3.45 -15.34
N ASN A 318 -7.26 -3.58 -15.26
CA ASN A 318 -6.58 -4.82 -14.93
C ASN A 318 -6.04 -4.77 -13.50
N ASP A 319 -6.49 -5.70 -12.66
CA ASP A 319 -6.06 -5.83 -11.27
C ASP A 319 -4.76 -6.64 -11.17
N ILE A 320 -3.69 -6.01 -10.67
CA ILE A 320 -2.40 -6.67 -10.44
C ILE A 320 -2.35 -7.20 -9.01
N SER A 321 -2.09 -8.50 -8.87
CA SER A 321 -1.97 -9.22 -7.59
C SER A 321 -0.67 -10.04 -7.57
N LEU A 322 0.08 -10.01 -6.46
CA LEU A 322 1.41 -10.66 -6.36
C LEU A 322 1.37 -12.12 -5.91
N PHE A 323 0.37 -12.50 -5.11
CA PHE A 323 0.39 -13.78 -4.39
C PHE A 323 -0.77 -14.67 -4.82
N PRO A 324 -0.58 -15.59 -5.78
CA PRO A 324 -1.48 -16.72 -5.95
C PRO A 324 -1.38 -17.66 -4.74
N ILE A 325 -2.09 -18.79 -4.76
CA ILE A 325 -1.81 -19.88 -3.83
C ILE A 325 -0.39 -20.41 -4.07
N ILE A 326 0.45 -20.43 -3.03
CA ILE A 326 1.85 -20.88 -3.14
C ILE A 326 2.09 -22.00 -2.12
N PRO A 327 2.18 -23.27 -2.56
CA PRO A 327 2.66 -24.35 -1.72
C PRO A 327 4.17 -24.28 -1.58
N THR A 328 4.69 -24.52 -0.38
CA THR A 328 6.13 -24.54 -0.10
C THR A 328 6.42 -25.71 0.84
N ILE A 329 7.51 -26.42 0.56
CA ILE A 329 8.06 -27.46 1.43
C ILE A 329 9.52 -27.16 1.66
N GLY A 330 9.99 -27.41 2.87
CA GLY A 330 11.42 -27.42 3.15
C GLY A 330 11.73 -28.15 4.43
N PHE A 331 13.00 -28.14 4.79
CA PHE A 331 13.49 -28.81 5.98
C PHE A 331 14.63 -28.02 6.62
N SER A 332 14.80 -28.21 7.93
CA SER A 332 15.99 -27.79 8.68
C SER A 332 16.65 -29.02 9.29
N TRP A 333 17.97 -28.99 9.40
CA TRP A 333 18.76 -30.05 10.02
C TRP A 333 19.72 -29.40 11.01
N GLU A 334 19.62 -29.77 12.29
CA GLU A 334 20.59 -29.39 13.32
C GLU A 334 21.70 -30.45 13.39
N PHE A 335 22.96 -30.03 13.17
CA PHE A 335 24.15 -30.87 13.29
C PHE A 335 24.70 -30.89 14.72
#